data_AF-A0A2S2DTS6-F1
#
_entry.id   AF-A0A2S2DTS6-F1
#
_cell.length_a   1.000
_cell.length_b   1.000
_cell.length_c   1.000
_cell.angle_alpha   90.00
_cell.angle_beta   90.00
_cell.angle_gamma   90.00
#
_symmetry.space_group_name_H-M   'P 1'
#
loop_
_entity.id
_entity.type
_entity.pdbx_description
1 polymer ?
#
loop_
_entity_poly.entity_id
_entity_poly.type
_entity_poly.pdbx_seq_one_letter_code
_entity_poly.pdbx_strand_id
1 'polypeptide(L)'
;MKKSLLFTCLASSILSLHSCDFSKRIDTTAAVKEMKNRQVKRILPQDITNKADTWGQEIQAIIENPTNKLSLDSISKQFQISIQSGKAISLKQRNKDQKIQEVLAALDYSQSIKQEVPPSIQKNTAGDSLYYIFINKKQDVILLGFSKSQIVMNIDKPLIK
;
A
#
# COMPACT_ATOMS: atom_id res chain seq x y z
N MET A 1 -12.99 -8.74 -77.93
CA MET A 1 -11.76 -8.74 -77.09
C MET A 1 -11.86 -7.97 -75.77
N LYS A 2 -12.85 -7.07 -75.54
CA LYS A 2 -12.96 -6.31 -74.27
C LYS A 2 -13.41 -7.13 -73.03
N LYS A 3 -14.17 -8.21 -73.20
CA LYS A 3 -14.67 -9.03 -72.06
C LYS A 3 -13.57 -9.87 -71.37
N SER A 4 -12.54 -10.29 -72.11
CA SER A 4 -11.42 -11.06 -71.54
C SER A 4 -10.47 -10.21 -70.68
N LEU A 5 -10.37 -8.90 -70.99
CA LEU A 5 -9.56 -7.95 -70.22
C LEU A 5 -10.19 -7.55 -68.87
N LEU A 6 -11.53 -7.52 -68.82
CA LEU A 6 -12.28 -7.29 -67.57
C LEU A 6 -12.18 -8.48 -66.60
N PHE A 7 -12.21 -9.72 -67.11
CA PHE A 7 -12.09 -10.92 -66.29
C PHE A 7 -10.69 -11.09 -65.66
N THR A 8 -9.64 -10.72 -66.39
CA THR A 8 -8.26 -10.76 -65.88
C THR A 8 -8.01 -9.71 -64.80
N CYS A 9 -8.62 -8.53 -64.93
CA CYS A 9 -8.56 -7.47 -63.91
C CYS A 9 -9.37 -7.84 -62.64
N LEU A 10 -10.53 -8.49 -62.81
CA LEU A 10 -11.34 -8.97 -61.69
C LEU A 10 -10.63 -10.11 -60.93
N ALA A 11 -10.02 -11.05 -61.65
CA ALA A 11 -9.26 -12.15 -61.05
C ALA A 11 -8.03 -11.64 -60.29
N SER A 12 -7.29 -10.68 -60.85
CA SER A 12 -6.16 -10.02 -60.17
C SER A 12 -6.57 -9.35 -58.86
N SER A 13 -7.76 -8.73 -58.83
CA SER A 13 -8.28 -8.04 -57.65
C SER A 13 -8.66 -9.01 -56.53
N ILE A 14 -9.16 -10.19 -56.87
CA ILE A 14 -9.52 -11.25 -55.91
C ILE A 14 -8.24 -11.86 -55.30
N LEU A 15 -7.19 -12.08 -56.09
CA LEU A 15 -5.90 -12.59 -55.56
C LEU A 15 -5.21 -11.58 -54.63
N SER A 16 -5.33 -10.27 -54.88
CA SER A 16 -4.78 -9.23 -53.99
C SER A 16 -5.56 -9.04 -52.67
N LEU A 17 -6.77 -9.60 -52.54
CA LEU A 17 -7.53 -9.61 -51.29
C LEU A 17 -7.17 -10.82 -50.41
N HIS A 18 -6.60 -11.88 -51.00
CA HIS A 18 -6.11 -13.07 -50.28
C HIS A 18 -4.72 -12.90 -49.67
N SER A 19 -3.98 -11.85 -50.03
CA SER A 19 -2.70 -11.50 -49.38
C SER A 19 -2.87 -10.67 -48.10
N CYS A 20 -4.11 -10.32 -47.72
CA CYS A 20 -4.43 -9.89 -46.35
C CYS A 20 -4.44 -11.12 -45.45
N ASP A 21 -3.25 -11.58 -45.13
CA ASP A 21 -2.99 -12.68 -44.22
C ASP A 21 -3.39 -12.31 -42.77
N PHE A 22 -4.67 -12.55 -42.44
CA PHE A 22 -5.16 -12.53 -41.05
C PHE A 22 -4.71 -13.76 -40.24
N SER A 23 -3.82 -14.63 -40.75
CA SER A 23 -3.32 -15.81 -40.04
C SER A 23 -2.48 -15.45 -38.81
N LYS A 24 -1.87 -14.26 -38.79
CA LYS A 24 -1.26 -13.72 -37.56
C LYS A 24 -2.33 -13.04 -36.72
N ARG A 25 -3.06 -13.83 -35.92
CA ARG A 25 -3.82 -13.30 -34.78
C ARG A 25 -2.83 -12.59 -33.86
N ILE A 26 -2.88 -11.26 -33.82
CA ILE A 26 -2.14 -10.48 -32.83
C ILE A 26 -2.65 -10.95 -31.47
N ASP A 27 -1.76 -11.46 -30.62
CA ASP A 27 -2.11 -11.86 -29.26
C ASP A 27 -2.42 -10.61 -28.43
N THR A 28 -3.66 -10.16 -28.52
CA THR A 28 -4.18 -9.04 -27.75
C THR A 28 -4.21 -9.36 -26.25
N THR A 29 -4.12 -10.64 -25.86
CA THR A 29 -4.04 -11.05 -24.44
C THR A 29 -2.71 -10.63 -23.83
N ALA A 30 -1.61 -10.86 -24.54
CA ALA A 30 -0.29 -10.41 -24.12
C ALA A 30 -0.22 -8.89 -24.03
N ALA A 31 -0.74 -8.18 -25.05
CA ALA A 31 -0.79 -6.72 -25.06
C ALA A 31 -1.67 -6.14 -23.94
N VAL A 32 -2.86 -6.71 -23.72
CA VAL A 32 -3.76 -6.27 -22.62
C VAL A 32 -3.14 -6.56 -21.25
N LYS A 33 -2.46 -7.70 -21.09
CA LYS A 33 -1.74 -8.03 -19.85
C LYS A 33 -0.62 -7.03 -19.59
N GLU A 34 0.15 -6.68 -20.61
CA GLU A 34 1.20 -5.68 -20.52
C GLU A 34 0.64 -4.28 -20.22
N MET A 35 -0.43 -3.86 -20.90
CA MET A 35 -1.11 -2.59 -20.63
C MET A 35 -1.67 -2.51 -19.22
N LYS A 36 -2.30 -3.58 -18.72
CA LYS A 36 -2.80 -3.65 -17.33
C LYS A 36 -1.66 -3.63 -16.32
N ASN A 37 -0.54 -4.28 -16.61
CA ASN A 37 0.63 -4.25 -15.74
C ASN A 37 1.30 -2.87 -15.69
N ARG A 38 1.21 -2.09 -16.77
CA ARG A 38 1.73 -0.71 -16.86
C ARG A 38 0.72 0.36 -16.41
N GLN A 39 -0.53 -0.03 -16.15
CA GLN A 39 -1.56 0.90 -15.73
C GLN A 39 -1.29 1.35 -14.30
N VAL A 40 -1.24 2.67 -14.09
CA VAL A 40 -1.16 3.27 -12.75
C VAL A 40 -2.37 2.81 -11.97
N LYS A 41 -2.17 2.03 -10.92
CA LYS A 41 -3.27 1.57 -10.09
C LYS A 41 -3.79 2.72 -9.26
N ARG A 42 -5.10 2.94 -9.28
CA ARG A 42 -5.74 3.87 -8.35
C ARG A 42 -5.71 3.25 -6.96
N ILE A 43 -5.02 3.91 -6.03
CA ILE A 43 -4.99 3.51 -4.62
C ILE A 43 -6.01 4.36 -3.86
N LEU A 44 -6.97 3.71 -3.20
CA LEU A 44 -7.96 4.42 -2.38
C LEU A 44 -7.36 4.73 -1.01
N PRO A 45 -7.80 5.83 -0.35
CA PRO A 45 -7.37 6.14 1.01
C PRO A 45 -7.64 5.01 2.02
N GLN A 46 -8.68 4.21 1.77
CA GLN A 46 -9.02 3.04 2.58
C GLN A 46 -7.99 1.93 2.43
N ASP A 47 -7.48 1.68 1.23
CA ASP A 47 -6.45 0.65 0.99
C ASP A 47 -5.17 0.95 1.76
N ILE A 48 -4.79 2.24 1.84
CA ILE A 48 -3.64 2.70 2.61
C ILE A 48 -3.85 2.44 4.10
N THR A 49 -5.02 2.81 4.63
CA THR A 49 -5.35 2.59 6.04
C THR A 49 -5.39 1.10 6.37
N ASN A 50 -6.05 0.29 5.55
CA ASN A 50 -6.13 -1.17 5.75
C ASN A 50 -4.74 -1.82 5.70
N LYS A 51 -3.89 -1.37 4.78
CA LYS A 51 -2.52 -1.88 4.68
C LYS A 51 -1.69 -1.53 5.90
N ALA A 52 -1.81 -0.28 6.38
CA ALA A 52 -1.18 0.14 7.64
C ALA A 52 -1.71 -0.67 8.83
N ASP A 53 -2.99 -1.04 8.83
CA ASP A 53 -3.61 -1.87 9.86
C ASP A 53 -3.03 -3.27 9.90
N THR A 54 -3.02 -3.95 8.75
CA THR A 54 -2.47 -5.30 8.64
C THR A 54 -1.01 -5.33 9.09
N TRP A 55 -0.20 -4.36 8.65
CA TRP A 55 1.19 -4.24 9.11
C TRP A 55 1.32 -3.91 10.58
N GLY A 56 0.46 -3.03 11.11
CA GLY A 56 0.42 -2.71 12.52
C GLY A 56 0.15 -3.93 13.38
N GLN A 57 -0.81 -4.76 12.99
CA GLN A 57 -1.16 -6.02 13.66
C GLN A 57 -0.03 -7.05 13.57
N GLU A 58 0.60 -7.22 12.40
CA GLU A 58 1.76 -8.10 12.22
C GLU A 58 2.91 -7.70 13.15
N ILE A 59 3.23 -6.41 13.20
CA ILE A 59 4.32 -5.87 14.03
C ILE A 59 3.97 -5.95 15.50
N GLN A 60 2.71 -5.68 15.88
CA GLN A 60 2.22 -5.87 17.24
C GLN A 60 2.40 -7.32 17.69
N ALA A 61 2.01 -8.30 16.86
CA ALA A 61 2.18 -9.71 17.17
C ALA A 61 3.66 -10.07 17.39
N ILE A 62 4.57 -9.49 16.59
CA ILE A 62 6.02 -9.65 16.75
C ILE A 62 6.52 -9.05 18.08
N ILE A 63 6.04 -7.86 18.45
CA ILE A 63 6.44 -7.14 19.67
C ILE A 63 5.92 -7.84 20.93
N GLU A 64 4.68 -8.33 20.90
CA GLU A 64 4.04 -8.96 22.05
C GLU A 64 4.39 -10.44 22.23
N ASN A 65 5.07 -11.04 21.25
CA ASN A 65 5.48 -12.44 21.31
C ASN A 65 6.58 -12.65 22.37
N PRO A 66 6.32 -13.43 23.45
CA PRO A 66 7.27 -13.62 24.54
C PRO A 66 8.53 -14.41 24.13
N THR A 67 8.48 -15.16 23.03
CA THR A 67 9.63 -15.92 22.52
C THR A 67 10.56 -15.08 21.65
N ASN A 68 10.09 -13.93 21.19
CA ASN A 68 10.84 -13.05 20.33
C ASN A 68 11.79 -12.17 21.15
N LYS A 69 13.09 -12.23 20.83
CA LYS A 69 14.14 -11.43 21.48
C LYS A 69 14.58 -10.22 20.64
N LEU A 70 13.90 -9.94 19.54
CA LEU A 70 14.22 -8.79 18.69
C LEU A 70 13.94 -7.47 19.44
N SER A 71 14.92 -6.58 19.42
CA SER A 71 14.75 -5.22 19.94
C SER A 71 13.84 -4.39 19.03
N LEU A 72 13.18 -3.38 19.59
CA LEU A 72 12.34 -2.45 18.82
C LEU A 72 13.13 -1.78 17.68
N ASP A 73 14.41 -1.48 17.89
CA ASP A 73 15.28 -0.90 16.85
C ASP A 73 15.50 -1.84 15.66
N SER A 74 15.62 -3.15 15.91
CA SER A 74 15.74 -4.16 14.86
C SER A 74 14.45 -4.27 14.05
N ILE A 75 13.30 -4.26 14.73
CA ILE A 75 11.99 -4.27 14.09
C ILE A 75 11.79 -2.99 13.25
N SER A 76 12.13 -1.83 13.82
CA SER A 76 12.08 -0.53 13.12
C SER A 76 12.90 -0.56 11.82
N LYS A 77 14.13 -1.11 11.85
CA LYS A 77 14.98 -1.24 10.67
C LYS A 77 14.43 -2.25 9.65
N GLN A 78 13.95 -3.41 10.11
CA GLN A 78 13.42 -4.47 9.25
C GLN A 78 12.23 -3.97 8.44
N PHE A 79 11.31 -3.25 9.08
CA PHE A 79 10.10 -2.73 8.45
C PHE A 79 10.27 -1.32 7.90
N GLN A 80 11.42 -0.67 8.12
CA GLN A 80 11.71 0.72 7.74
C GLN A 80 10.67 1.71 8.31
N ILE A 81 10.24 1.50 9.55
CA ILE A 81 9.23 2.32 10.23
C ILE A 81 9.81 3.04 11.44
N SER A 82 9.14 4.11 11.89
CA SER A 82 9.45 4.73 13.18
C SER A 82 8.70 3.99 14.29
N ILE A 83 9.40 3.59 15.37
CA ILE A 83 8.76 3.01 16.54
C ILE A 83 9.07 3.89 17.74
N GLN A 84 8.03 4.31 18.45
CA GLN A 84 8.15 5.01 19.71
C GLN A 84 7.41 4.23 20.79
N SER A 85 8.00 4.15 21.98
CA SER A 85 7.42 3.46 23.14
C SER A 85 7.56 4.31 24.41
N GLY A 86 6.59 4.16 25.31
CA GLY A 86 6.62 4.68 26.67
C GLY A 86 5.27 5.19 27.14
N LYS A 87 5.28 5.96 28.22
CA LYS A 87 4.07 6.59 28.76
C LYS A 87 3.49 7.61 27.78
N ALA A 88 2.16 7.70 27.73
CA ALA A 88 1.43 8.62 26.87
C ALA A 88 1.89 10.09 27.02
N ILE A 89 2.04 10.56 28.26
CA ILE A 89 2.54 11.92 28.58
C ILE A 89 3.93 12.17 27.99
N SER A 90 4.86 11.23 28.17
CA SER A 90 6.24 11.35 27.67
C SER A 90 6.28 11.34 26.14
N LEU A 91 5.42 10.55 25.50
CA LEU A 91 5.28 10.54 24.04
C LEU A 91 4.65 11.84 23.53
N LYS A 92 3.70 12.42 24.25
CA LYS A 92 3.06 13.69 23.90
C LYS A 92 4.07 14.83 23.84
N GLN A 93 4.97 14.90 24.82
CA GLN A 93 6.03 15.92 24.87
C GLN A 93 7.06 15.79 23.74
N ARG A 94 7.29 14.57 23.24
CA ARG A 94 8.27 14.28 22.18
C ARG A 94 7.70 14.45 20.76
N ASN A 95 6.39 14.29 20.60
CA ASN A 95 5.73 14.42 19.31
C ASN A 95 5.43 15.90 18.99
N LYS A 96 5.67 16.30 17.75
CA LYS A 96 5.41 17.68 17.28
C LYS A 96 4.05 17.83 16.59
N ASP A 97 3.44 16.72 16.17
CA ASP A 97 2.16 16.74 15.47
C ASP A 97 0.99 16.91 16.47
N GLN A 98 0.18 17.95 16.26
CA GLN A 98 -0.92 18.30 17.15
C GLN A 98 -1.94 17.16 17.29
N LYS A 99 -2.35 16.56 16.17
CA LYS A 99 -3.35 15.49 16.18
C LYS A 99 -2.83 14.27 16.95
N ILE A 100 -1.58 13.89 16.77
CA ILE A 100 -0.99 12.80 17.56
C ILE A 100 -0.88 13.17 19.04
N GLN A 101 -0.58 14.43 19.39
CA GLN A 101 -0.60 14.89 20.80
C GLN A 101 -1.98 14.79 21.44
N GLU A 102 -3.05 15.12 20.72
CA GLU A 102 -4.44 14.99 21.18
C GLU A 102 -4.82 13.53 21.42
N VAL A 103 -4.44 12.63 20.50
CA VAL A 103 -4.63 11.19 20.66
C VAL A 103 -3.88 10.68 21.89
N LEU A 104 -2.63 11.09 22.08
CA LEU A 104 -1.84 10.72 23.25
C LEU A 104 -2.43 11.25 24.56
N ALA A 105 -3.02 12.45 24.55
CA ALA A 105 -3.72 12.99 25.72
C ALA A 105 -4.99 12.18 26.05
N ALA A 106 -5.74 11.77 25.02
CA ALA A 106 -6.90 10.90 25.20
C ALA A 106 -6.50 9.53 25.76
N LEU A 107 -5.40 8.94 25.27
CA LEU A 107 -4.88 7.68 25.78
C LEU A 107 -4.42 7.78 27.24
N ASP A 108 -3.74 8.86 27.62
CA ASP A 108 -3.34 9.11 29.00
C ASP A 108 -4.56 9.15 29.94
N TYR A 109 -5.60 9.86 29.52
CA TYR A 109 -6.87 9.91 30.25
C TYR A 109 -7.53 8.53 30.34
N SER A 110 -7.64 7.79 29.24
CA SER A 110 -8.21 6.43 29.23
C SER A 110 -7.44 5.46 30.13
N GLN A 111 -6.11 5.53 30.16
CA GLN A 111 -5.27 4.75 31.07
C GLN A 111 -5.53 5.12 32.53
N SER A 112 -5.74 6.41 32.84
CA SER A 112 -6.04 6.87 34.21
C SER A 112 -7.34 6.30 34.78
N ILE A 113 -8.35 6.11 33.92
CA ILE A 113 -9.65 5.52 34.28
C ILE A 113 -9.69 3.99 34.06
N LYS A 114 -8.55 3.37 33.70
CA LYS A 114 -8.43 1.93 33.39
C LYS A 114 -9.38 1.44 32.30
N GLN A 115 -9.71 2.32 31.35
CA GLN A 115 -10.51 1.94 30.20
C GLN A 115 -9.63 1.11 29.25
N GLU A 116 -10.17 -0.02 28.78
CA GLU A 116 -9.55 -0.79 27.72
C GLU A 116 -9.64 -0.03 26.41
N VAL A 117 -8.50 0.21 25.76
CA VAL A 117 -8.41 0.91 24.48
C VAL A 117 -7.90 -0.06 23.42
N PRO A 118 -8.71 -0.38 22.39
CA PRO A 118 -8.25 -1.23 21.31
C PRO A 118 -7.20 -0.52 20.45
N PRO A 119 -6.39 -1.26 19.69
CA PRO A 119 -5.50 -0.68 18.70
C PRO A 119 -6.25 0.21 17.71
N SER A 120 -5.59 1.28 17.26
CA SER A 120 -6.21 2.22 16.31
C SER A 120 -5.20 2.82 15.35
N ILE A 121 -5.70 3.32 14.22
CA ILE A 121 -4.88 4.00 13.21
C ILE A 121 -5.26 5.47 13.14
N GLN A 122 -4.23 6.31 13.22
CA GLN A 122 -4.38 7.75 13.14
C GLN A 122 -3.45 8.32 12.07
N LYS A 123 -4.00 9.12 11.18
CA LYS A 123 -3.20 9.97 10.29
C LYS A 123 -2.71 11.17 11.07
N ASN A 124 -1.49 11.62 10.80
CA ASN A 124 -1.04 12.93 11.30
C ASN A 124 -1.81 14.08 10.63
N THR A 125 -1.52 15.31 11.06
CA THR A 125 -2.19 16.52 10.57
C THR A 125 -1.95 16.73 9.08
N ALA A 126 -0.73 16.49 8.60
CA ALA A 126 -0.37 16.63 7.18
C ALA A 126 -0.93 15.51 6.29
N GLY A 127 -1.32 14.37 6.87
CA GLY A 127 -1.81 13.20 6.14
C GLY A 127 -0.75 12.47 5.31
N ASP A 128 0.53 12.74 5.56
CA ASP A 128 1.67 12.08 4.91
C ASP A 128 2.18 10.86 5.71
N SER A 129 1.74 10.71 6.96
CA SER A 129 2.14 9.63 7.87
C SER A 129 0.91 9.00 8.55
N LEU A 130 0.98 7.69 8.75
CA LEU A 130 -0.04 6.92 9.49
C LEU A 130 0.61 6.32 10.73
N TYR A 131 -0.11 6.35 11.84
CA TYR A 131 0.33 5.82 13.12
C TYR A 131 -0.60 4.70 13.53
N TYR A 132 -0.08 3.48 13.65
CA TYR A 132 -0.77 2.40 14.35
C TYR A 132 -0.39 2.47 15.83
N ILE A 133 -1.39 2.58 16.69
CA ILE A 133 -1.23 2.90 18.11
C ILE A 133 -1.91 1.82 18.93
N PHE A 134 -1.17 1.25 19.87
CA PHE A 134 -1.70 0.24 20.80
C PHE A 134 -1.03 0.37 22.17
N ILE A 135 -1.67 -0.20 23.19
CA ILE A 135 -1.13 -0.29 24.55
C ILE A 135 -0.63 -1.72 24.73
N ASN A 136 0.64 -1.87 25.08
CA ASN A 136 1.22 -3.18 25.30
C ASN A 136 0.86 -3.76 26.68
N LYS A 137 1.22 -5.02 26.92
CA LYS A 137 1.00 -5.70 28.22
C LYS A 137 1.66 -5.00 29.42
N LYS A 138 2.67 -4.16 29.19
CA LYS A 138 3.37 -3.37 30.22
C LYS A 138 2.70 -2.02 30.49
N GLN A 139 1.55 -1.74 29.86
CA GLN A 139 0.84 -0.46 29.91
C GLN A 139 1.60 0.71 29.28
N ASP A 140 2.60 0.44 28.44
CA ASP A 140 3.23 1.45 27.60
C ASP A 140 2.45 1.61 26.30
N VAL A 141 2.32 2.86 25.85
CA VAL A 141 1.80 3.17 24.52
C VAL A 141 2.91 2.95 23.49
N ILE A 142 2.60 2.23 22.42
CA ILE A 142 3.48 2.02 21.29
C ILE A 142 2.89 2.70 20.06
N LEU A 143 3.70 3.52 19.39
CA LEU A 143 3.36 4.21 18.15
C LEU A 143 4.24 3.64 17.04
N LEU A 144 3.60 3.03 16.05
CA LEU A 144 4.23 2.58 14.81
C LEU A 144 3.93 3.62 13.72
N GLY A 145 4.93 4.43 13.37
CA GLY A 145 4.83 5.46 12.35
C GLY A 145 5.23 4.93 10.97
N PHE A 146 4.27 4.90 10.07
CA PHE A 146 4.42 4.54 8.66
C PHE A 146 4.38 5.79 7.79
N SER A 147 5.29 5.89 6.83
CA SER A 147 5.15 6.86 5.75
C SER A 147 4.04 6.41 4.79
N LYS A 148 3.17 7.34 4.37
CA LYS A 148 2.19 7.09 3.31
C LYS A 148 2.86 6.68 2.00
N SER A 149 4.00 7.27 1.65
CA SER A 149 4.72 6.92 0.41
C SER A 149 5.24 5.48 0.46
N GLN A 150 5.72 5.03 1.61
CA GLN A 150 6.18 3.66 1.81
C GLN A 150 5.03 2.65 1.64
N ILE A 151 3.86 2.94 2.22
CA ILE A 151 2.68 2.08 2.06
C ILE A 151 2.24 2.04 0.59
N VAL A 152 2.19 3.20 -0.07
CA VAL A 152 1.83 3.30 -1.49
C VAL A 152 2.79 2.48 -2.37
N MET A 153 4.10 2.60 -2.16
CA MET A 153 5.10 1.79 -2.88
C MET A 153 4.97 0.28 -2.61
N ASN A 154 4.43 -0.12 -1.45
CA ASN A 154 4.18 -1.52 -1.17
C ASN A 154 2.93 -2.05 -1.88
N ILE A 155 1.87 -1.24 -1.95
CA ILE A 155 0.62 -1.58 -2.65
C ILE A 155 0.85 -1.62 -4.16
N ASP A 156 1.53 -0.62 -4.70
CA ASP A 156 1.89 -0.53 -6.11
C ASP A 156 3.40 -0.33 -6.24
N LYS A 157 4.12 -1.43 -6.47
CA LYS A 157 5.57 -1.38 -6.64
C LYS A 157 5.89 -0.61 -7.92
N PRO A 158 6.78 0.39 -7.87
CA PRO A 158 7.17 1.11 -9.07
C PRO A 158 7.74 0.12 -10.09
N LEU A 159 7.26 0.22 -11.33
CA LEU A 159 7.68 -0.64 -12.44
C LEU A 159 9.07 -0.30 -12.97
N ILE A 160 9.68 0.77 -12.46
CA ILE A 160 10.97 1.28 -12.91
C ILE A 160 12.06 0.60 -12.05
N LYS A 161 12.84 -0.26 -12.70
CA LYS A 161 14.10 -0.81 -12.18
C LYS A 161 15.24 0.14 -12.46
#